data_AF-A0A962JMG6-F1
#
_entry.id   AF-A0A962JMG6-F1
#
_cell.length_a   1.000
_cell.length_b   1.000
_cell.length_c   1.000
_cell.angle_alpha   90.00
_cell.angle_beta   90.00
_cell.angle_gamma   90.00
#
_symmetry.space_group_name_H-M   'P 1'
#
loop_
_entity.id
_entity.type
_entity.pdbx_description
1 polymer ?
#
loop_
_entity_poly.entity_id
_entity_poly.type
_entity_poly.pdbx_seq_one_letter_code
_entity_poly.pdbx_strand_id
1 'polypeptide(L)'
;DMNVQHILQLGNGHSIELGEATWDNNARSVRSRYKTSTGGFSPRSSPETPIYDLVPMLQLVAKHDELSPVECAEIIAVLAESIKRQCT
;
A
#
# COMPACT_ATOMS: atom_id res chain seq x y z
N ASP A 1 12.02 2.09 12.67
CA ASP A 1 10.66 2.06 12.06
C ASP A 1 10.75 2.81 10.74
N MET A 2 9.84 2.58 9.79
CA MET A 2 9.83 3.25 8.48
C MET A 2 9.85 4.77 8.66
N ASN A 3 10.63 5.49 7.86
CA ASN A 3 10.61 6.96 7.89
C ASN A 3 9.42 7.47 7.06
N VAL A 4 8.27 7.63 7.72
CA VAL A 4 6.98 7.95 7.08
C VAL A 4 6.97 9.38 6.56
N GLN A 5 6.62 9.56 5.28
CA GLN A 5 6.52 10.86 4.62
C GLN A 5 5.08 11.21 4.22
N HIS A 6 4.28 10.20 3.87
CA HIS A 6 2.88 10.37 3.51
C HIS A 6 2.00 9.36 4.24
N ILE A 7 0.79 9.78 4.61
CA ILE A 7 -0.17 8.95 5.34
C ILE A 7 -1.56 9.16 4.74
N LEU A 8 -2.22 8.05 4.40
CA LEU A 8 -3.63 7.99 4.08
C LEU A 8 -4.40 7.40 5.26
N GLN A 9 -5.23 8.21 5.91
CA GLN A 9 -6.06 7.76 7.02
C GLN A 9 -7.30 7.03 6.51
N LEU A 10 -7.50 5.78 6.95
CA LEU A 10 -8.66 4.96 6.60
C LEU A 10 -9.71 4.91 7.73
N GLY A 11 -9.37 5.43 8.92
CA GLY A 11 -10.25 5.49 10.09
C GLY A 11 -9.98 4.37 11.10
N ASN A 12 -10.60 4.43 12.29
CA ASN A 12 -10.48 3.40 13.34
C ASN A 12 -9.03 3.03 13.74
N GLY A 13 -8.10 3.98 13.65
CA GLY A 13 -6.69 3.75 13.93
C GLY A 13 -5.95 2.96 12.84
N HIS A 14 -6.52 2.86 11.63
CA HIS A 14 -5.91 2.23 10.47
C HIS A 14 -5.56 3.26 9.40
N SER A 15 -4.39 3.12 8.83
CA SER A 15 -3.85 4.00 7.81
C SER A 15 -2.93 3.25 6.86
N ILE A 16 -2.74 3.80 5.67
CA ILE A 16 -1.64 3.41 4.79
C ILE A 16 -0.54 4.45 4.91
N GLU A 17 0.70 4.00 5.06
CA GLU A 17 1.88 4.85 5.19
C GLU A 17 2.82 4.62 4.01
N LEU A 18 3.44 5.68 3.52
CA LEU A 18 4.46 5.69 2.47
C LEU A 18 5.70 6.46 2.96
N GLY A 19 6.89 5.91 2.74
CA GLY A 19 8.14 6.52 3.18
C GLY A 19 9.39 5.72 2.82
N GLU A 20 10.49 5.99 3.51
CA GLU A 20 11.76 5.28 3.29
C GLU A 20 11.80 3.99 4.10
N ALA A 21 12.27 2.94 3.44
CA ALA A 21 12.36 1.61 4.01
C ALA A 21 13.37 1.52 5.15
N THR A 22 13.15 0.61 6.09
CA THR A 22 14.09 0.39 7.22
C THR A 22 15.31 -0.43 6.83
N TRP A 23 15.27 -1.12 5.68
CA TRP A 23 16.35 -2.00 5.22
C TRP A 23 17.30 -1.33 4.23
N ASP A 24 16.86 -0.26 3.57
CA ASP A 24 17.65 0.56 2.65
C ASP A 24 17.05 1.97 2.59
N ASN A 25 17.83 2.98 2.96
CA ASN A 25 17.37 4.37 2.98
C ASN A 25 17.13 4.93 1.58
N ASN A 26 17.61 4.26 0.53
CA ASN A 26 17.31 4.63 -0.87
C ASN A 26 16.05 3.93 -1.39
N ALA A 27 15.52 2.95 -0.66
CA ALA A 27 14.32 2.22 -1.05
C ALA A 27 13.06 2.90 -0.50
N ARG A 28 12.05 2.99 -1.36
CA ARG A 28 10.71 3.47 -1.02
C ARG A 28 9.84 2.29 -0.57
N SER A 29 8.95 2.52 0.39
CA SER A 29 8.11 1.48 0.97
C SER A 29 6.72 2.00 1.31
N VAL A 30 5.72 1.16 1.05
CA VAL A 30 4.32 1.39 1.43
C VAL A 30 3.85 0.26 2.33
N ARG A 31 3.08 0.57 3.38
CA ARG A 31 2.55 -0.44 4.30
C ARG A 31 1.16 -0.11 4.81
N SER A 32 0.41 -1.15 5.16
CA SER A 32 -0.76 -1.04 6.02
C SER A 32 -0.32 -0.90 7.48
N ARG A 33 -0.91 0.06 8.20
CA ARG A 33 -0.59 0.37 9.60
C ARG A 33 -1.86 0.39 10.44
N TYR A 34 -1.85 -0.34 11.53
CA TYR A 34 -2.87 -0.33 12.57
C TYR A 34 -2.28 0.22 13.87
N LYS A 35 -2.97 1.12 14.54
CA LYS A 35 -2.55 1.66 15.84
C LYS A 35 -2.87 0.65 16.95
N THR A 36 -2.02 -0.35 17.06
CA THR A 36 -2.07 -1.37 18.13
C THR A 36 -0.95 -1.13 19.14
N SER A 37 -1.10 -1.63 20.36
CA SER A 37 -0.04 -1.65 21.37
C SER A 37 1.18 -2.52 21.00
N THR A 38 1.09 -3.34 19.93
CA THR A 38 2.08 -4.37 19.57
C THR A 38 2.88 -4.09 18.28
N GLY A 39 2.94 -2.84 17.82
CA GLY A 39 3.81 -2.45 16.69
C GLY A 39 3.15 -2.35 15.32
N GLY A 40 1.87 -2.69 15.20
CA GLY A 40 0.98 -2.05 14.23
C GLY A 40 1.03 -2.46 12.77
N PHE A 41 1.56 -3.62 12.41
CA PHE A 41 1.47 -4.14 11.03
C PHE A 41 0.08 -4.71 10.68
N SER A 42 -0.58 -5.31 11.68
CA SER A 42 -1.97 -5.77 11.62
C SER A 42 -2.49 -5.93 13.06
N PRO A 43 -3.82 -6.09 13.29
CA PRO A 43 -4.35 -6.38 14.63
C PRO A 43 -3.71 -7.60 15.33
N ARG A 44 -3.03 -8.47 14.57
CA ARG A 44 -2.37 -9.70 15.06
C ARG A 44 -0.86 -9.72 14.82
N SER A 45 -0.24 -8.62 14.40
CA SER A 45 1.19 -8.54 14.06
C SER A 45 1.66 -9.57 13.00
N SER A 46 0.77 -9.93 12.08
CA SER A 46 1.04 -10.76 10.89
C SER A 46 1.61 -9.90 9.74
N PRO A 47 2.52 -10.44 8.89
CA PRO A 47 2.97 -9.80 7.65
C PRO A 47 1.90 -9.80 6.54
N GLU A 48 0.76 -10.45 6.77
CA GLU A 48 -0.36 -10.44 5.83
C GLU A 48 -0.92 -9.03 5.66
N THR A 49 -1.11 -8.63 4.40
CA THR A 49 -1.81 -7.40 4.05
C THR A 49 -3.24 -7.74 3.64
N PRO A 50 -4.27 -7.16 4.27
CA PRO A 50 -5.64 -7.37 3.85
C PRO A 50 -5.86 -6.94 2.39
N ILE A 51 -6.60 -7.75 1.61
CA ILE A 51 -6.84 -7.46 0.18
C ILE A 51 -7.50 -6.08 -0.02
N TYR A 52 -8.37 -5.68 0.90
CA TYR A 52 -9.03 -4.37 0.84
C TYR A 52 -8.06 -3.18 0.99
N ASP A 53 -6.83 -3.40 1.48
CA ASP A 53 -5.79 -2.38 1.60
C ASP A 53 -5.01 -2.19 0.29
N LEU A 54 -5.10 -3.12 -0.67
CA LEU A 54 -4.34 -3.02 -1.92
C LEU A 54 -4.73 -1.78 -2.74
N VAL A 55 -6.02 -1.44 -2.78
CA VAL A 55 -6.51 -0.25 -3.49
C VAL A 55 -5.98 1.05 -2.87
N PRO A 56 -6.16 1.33 -1.57
CA PRO A 56 -5.64 2.55 -0.97
C PRO A 56 -4.09 2.60 -0.97
N MET A 57 -3.41 1.45 -0.89
CA MET A 57 -1.96 1.39 -1.10
C MET A 57 -1.56 1.85 -2.50
N LEU A 58 -2.19 1.28 -3.52
CA LEU A 58 -1.93 1.65 -4.91
C LEU A 58 -2.25 3.13 -5.18
N GLN A 59 -3.35 3.65 -4.63
CA GLN A 59 -3.72 5.06 -4.74
C GLN A 59 -2.67 5.98 -4.12
N LEU A 60 -2.15 5.62 -2.94
CA LEU A 60 -1.15 6.44 -2.28
C LEU A 60 0.16 6.46 -3.09
N VAL A 61 0.68 5.31 -3.52
CA VAL A 61 1.93 5.26 -4.29
C VAL A 61 1.79 5.95 -5.66
N ALA A 62 0.68 5.75 -6.35
CA ALA A 62 0.44 6.37 -7.66
C ALA A 62 0.28 7.90 -7.57
N LYS A 63 -0.38 8.40 -6.52
CA LYS A 63 -0.56 9.85 -6.30
C LYS A 63 0.76 10.58 -6.03
N HIS A 64 1.78 9.87 -5.58
CA HIS A 64 3.09 10.40 -5.25
C HIS A 64 4.18 10.02 -6.27
N ASP A 65 3.78 9.57 -7.47
CA ASP A 65 4.67 9.23 -8.59
C ASP A 65 5.75 8.17 -8.22
N GLU A 66 5.44 7.29 -7.26
CA GLU A 66 6.34 6.20 -6.82
C GLU A 66 6.35 5.03 -7.82
N LEU A 67 5.49 5.07 -8.84
CA LEU A 67 5.41 4.10 -9.93
C LEU A 67 5.76 4.80 -11.24
N SER A 68 6.59 4.16 -12.05
CA SER A 68 6.85 4.61 -13.40
C SER A 68 5.60 4.48 -14.30
N PRO A 69 5.55 5.19 -15.45
CA PRO A 69 4.48 5.02 -16.41
C PRO A 69 4.32 3.58 -16.92
N VAL A 70 5.41 2.80 -16.99
CA VAL A 70 5.38 1.39 -17.42
C VAL A 70 4.68 0.53 -16.37
N GLU A 71 5.05 0.65 -15.11
CA GLU A 71 4.42 -0.08 -14.00
C GLU A 71 2.93 0.27 -13.88
N CYS A 72 2.58 1.55 -14.06
CA CYS A 72 1.18 1.96 -14.13
C CYS A 72 0.42 1.23 -15.26
N ALA A 73 1.01 1.15 -16.46
CA ALA A 73 0.39 0.49 -17.60
C ALA A 73 0.21 -1.03 -17.38
N GLU A 74 1.19 -1.69 -16.77
CA GLU A 74 1.11 -3.12 -16.42
C GLU A 74 -0.02 -3.39 -15.43
N ILE A 75 -0.14 -2.56 -14.39
CA ILE A 75 -1.23 -2.68 -13.40
C ILE A 75 -2.59 -2.49 -14.08
N ILE A 76 -2.73 -1.49 -14.93
CA ILE A 76 -3.97 -1.24 -15.69
C ILE A 76 -4.33 -2.45 -16.56
N ALA A 77 -3.36 -3.04 -17.27
CA ALA A 77 -3.60 -4.20 -18.13
C ALA A 77 -4.12 -5.42 -17.34
N VAL A 78 -3.49 -5.73 -16.20
CA VAL A 78 -3.92 -6.85 -15.34
C VAL A 78 -5.31 -6.63 -14.76
N LEU A 79 -5.62 -5.39 -14.33
CA LEU A 79 -6.94 -5.05 -13.81
C LEU A 79 -8.02 -5.10 -14.89
N ALA A 80 -7.74 -4.63 -16.10
CA ALA A 80 -8.65 -4.70 -17.23
C ALA A 80 -9.02 -6.16 -17.57
N GLU A 81 -8.04 -7.06 -17.61
CA GLU A 81 -8.29 -8.49 -17.81
C GLU A 81 -9.08 -9.12 -16.66
N SER A 82 -8.86 -8.68 -15.41
CA SER A 82 -9.65 -9.12 -14.26
C SER A 82 -11.11 -8.71 -14.37
N ILE A 83 -11.37 -7.47 -14.77
CA ILE A 83 -12.74 -6.95 -14.99
C ILE A 83 -13.42 -7.76 -16.09
N LYS A 84 -12.73 -7.97 -17.22
CA LYS A 84 -13.26 -8.76 -18.33
C LYS A 84 -13.73 -10.14 -17.88
N ARG A 85 -12.94 -10.86 -17.08
CA ARG A 85 -13.30 -12.19 -16.54
C ARG A 85 -14.51 -12.16 -15.60
N GLN A 86 -14.74 -11.07 -14.89
CA GLN A 86 -15.86 -10.94 -13.94
C GLN A 86 -17.16 -10.49 -14.63
N CYS A 87 -17.06 -9.85 -15.79
CA CYS A 87 -18.20 -9.38 -16.57
C CYS A 87 -18.65 -10.36 -17.67
N THR A 88 -17.92 -11.46 -17.87
CA THR A 88 -18.31 -12.61 -18.72
C THR A 88 -18.84 -13.74 -17.87
#